data_AF-A0AA38P1N7-F1
#
_entry.id   AF-A0AA38P1N7-F1
#
_cell.length_a   1.000
_cell.length_b   1.000
_cell.length_c   1.000
_cell.angle_alpha   90.00
_cell.angle_beta   90.00
_cell.angle_gamma   90.00
#
_symmetry.space_group_name_H-M   'P 1'
#
loop_
_entity.id
_entity.type
_entity.pdbx_description
1 polymer ?
#
loop_
_entity_poly.entity_id
_entity_poly.type
_entity_poly.pdbx_seq_one_letter_code
_entity_poly.pdbx_strand_id
1 'polypeptide(L)'
;DLLEEIWADMARTVLPSWIQPAPQKWGIPATGKLSADEYKVVCSISLVITLVRVWGYANRENPQSRHYRMLLNFLDLVRSLHVIFLRETSESSRVYYQATILKYLRGVLELFPDAVLSSNHHLALHVVSDLENMGPGHARSTPVFERVNHLLQDTKKNGHLGKLD
;
A
#
# COMPACT_ATOMS: atom_id res chain seq x y z
N ASP A 1 -15.82 -7.77 15.13
CA ASP A 1 -15.57 -7.75 13.67
C ASP A 1 -14.07 -7.49 13.42
N LEU A 2 -13.47 -7.97 12.33
CA LEU A 2 -12.05 -7.76 12.04
C LEU A 2 -11.70 -6.28 11.90
N LEU A 3 -12.59 -5.48 11.31
CA LEU A 3 -12.40 -4.02 11.21
C LEU A 3 -12.34 -3.35 12.58
N GLU A 4 -13.17 -3.78 13.52
CA GLU A 4 -13.15 -3.26 14.90
C GLU A 4 -11.84 -3.60 15.61
N GLU A 5 -11.31 -4.81 15.41
CA GLU A 5 -9.99 -5.19 15.93
C GLU A 5 -8.89 -4.31 15.36
N ILE A 6 -8.94 -4.00 14.05
CA ILE A 6 -7.98 -3.12 13.39
C ILE A 6 -8.06 -1.70 13.96
N TRP A 7 -9.26 -1.14 14.09
CA TRP A 7 -9.43 0.20 14.67
C TRP A 7 -8.97 0.23 16.13
N ALA A 8 -9.26 -0.81 16.91
CA ALA A 8 -8.80 -0.89 18.30
C ALA A 8 -7.26 -0.94 18.39
N ASP A 9 -6.59 -1.70 17.52
CA ASP A 9 -5.12 -1.73 17.46
C ASP A 9 -4.54 -0.41 16.96
N MET A 10 -5.16 0.23 15.97
CA MET A 10 -4.76 1.57 15.50
C MET A 10 -4.81 2.61 16.62
N ALA A 11 -5.86 2.60 17.45
CA ALA A 11 -5.98 3.53 18.58
C ALA A 11 -4.87 3.39 19.63
N ARG A 12 -4.27 2.18 19.72
CA ARG A 12 -3.17 1.88 20.65
C ARG A 12 -1.79 2.02 20.02
N THR A 13 -1.71 2.19 18.70
CA THR A 13 -0.44 2.25 17.97
C THR A 13 0.08 3.69 17.96
N VAL A 14 1.25 3.89 18.55
CA VAL A 14 1.95 5.18 18.48
C VAL A 14 2.82 5.20 17.23
N LEU A 15 2.53 6.09 16.30
CA LEU A 15 3.32 6.28 15.09
C LEU A 15 4.39 7.36 15.29
N PRO A 16 5.56 7.22 14.65
CA PRO A 16 6.53 8.32 14.55
C PRO A 16 5.90 9.57 13.92
N SER A 17 6.38 10.75 14.33
CA SER A 17 5.82 12.04 13.91
C SER A 17 5.87 12.31 12.39
N TRP A 18 6.76 11.63 11.67
CA TRP A 18 6.92 11.76 10.22
C TRP A 18 5.99 10.84 9.41
N ILE A 19 5.23 9.96 10.08
CA ILE A 19 4.18 9.15 9.43
C ILE A 19 2.84 9.82 9.64
N GLN A 20 2.16 10.15 8.53
CA GLN A 20 0.78 10.61 8.61
C GLN A 20 -0.15 9.43 8.93
N PRO A 21 -0.90 9.48 10.05
CA PRO A 21 -1.81 8.40 10.41
C PRO A 21 -2.96 8.29 9.42
N ALA A 22 -3.40 7.07 9.14
CA ALA A 22 -4.64 6.86 8.40
C ALA A 22 -5.88 7.19 9.26
N PRO A 23 -7.03 7.56 8.66
CA PRO A 23 -8.25 7.87 9.38
C PRO A 23 -8.71 6.71 10.26
N GLN A 24 -9.06 6.98 11.52
CA GLN A 24 -9.32 5.94 12.51
C GLN A 24 -10.41 4.93 12.13
N LYS A 25 -11.47 5.37 11.43
CA LYS A 25 -12.62 4.53 11.03
C LYS A 25 -12.71 4.35 9.52
N TRP A 26 -11.56 4.07 8.88
CA TRP A 26 -11.53 3.79 7.44
C TRP A 26 -12.32 2.53 7.10
N GLY A 27 -12.84 2.45 5.86
CA GLY A 27 -13.68 1.33 5.41
C GLY A 27 -15.18 1.51 5.63
N ILE A 28 -15.59 2.62 6.26
CA ILE A 28 -17.01 3.03 6.40
C ILE A 28 -17.29 4.13 5.37
N PRO A 29 -18.47 4.14 4.70
CA PRO A 29 -18.82 5.19 3.72
C PRO A 29 -18.67 6.62 4.24
N ALA A 30 -18.94 6.85 5.54
CA ALA A 30 -18.86 8.16 6.16
C ALA A 30 -17.43 8.75 6.22
N THR A 31 -16.40 7.91 6.22
CA THR A 31 -15.00 8.33 6.35
C THR A 31 -14.37 8.71 4.99
N GLY A 32 -15.03 8.36 3.89
CA GLY A 32 -14.51 8.60 2.54
C GLY A 32 -13.46 7.58 2.09
N LYS A 33 -12.74 7.92 1.03
CA LYS A 33 -11.71 7.07 0.42
C LYS A 33 -10.34 7.39 1.02
N LEU A 34 -9.50 6.36 1.12
CA LEU A 34 -8.10 6.55 1.51
C LEU A 34 -7.29 7.08 0.32
N SER A 35 -6.40 8.01 0.61
CA SER A 35 -5.31 8.42 -0.27
C SER A 35 -4.24 7.33 -0.37
N ALA A 36 -3.33 7.47 -1.35
CA ALA A 36 -2.26 6.50 -1.57
C ALA A 36 -1.34 6.35 -0.35
N ASP A 37 -0.98 7.45 0.32
CA ASP A 37 -0.14 7.44 1.51
C ASP A 37 -0.86 6.81 2.71
N GLU A 38 -2.17 7.05 2.87
CA GLU A 38 -2.96 6.39 3.91
C GLU A 38 -3.07 4.88 3.68
N TYR A 39 -3.28 4.45 2.43
CA TYR A 39 -3.25 3.02 2.06
C TYR A 39 -1.90 2.39 2.40
N LYS A 40 -0.79 3.10 2.14
CA LYS A 40 0.55 2.63 2.51
C LYS A 40 0.67 2.38 4.01
N VAL A 41 0.20 3.31 4.85
CA VAL A 41 0.26 3.16 6.32
C VAL A 41 -0.63 2.03 6.81
N VAL A 42 -1.87 1.95 6.31
CA VAL A 42 -2.80 0.87 6.65
C VAL A 42 -2.21 -0.50 6.31
N CYS A 43 -1.71 -0.67 5.08
CA CYS A 43 -1.20 -1.96 4.62
C CYS A 43 0.13 -2.36 5.27
N SER A 44 1.04 -1.43 5.51
CA SER A 44 2.38 -1.77 6.03
C SER A 44 2.48 -1.78 7.56
N ILE A 45 1.55 -1.12 8.27
CA ILE A 45 1.58 -0.99 9.73
C ILE A 45 0.32 -1.56 10.36
N SER A 46 -0.83 -0.92 10.17
CA SER A 46 -2.06 -1.25 10.91
C SER A 46 -2.53 -2.69 10.69
N LEU A 47 -2.59 -3.11 9.42
CA LEU A 47 -2.97 -4.47 9.05
C LEU A 47 -1.92 -5.49 9.46
N VAL A 48 -0.63 -5.17 9.37
CA VAL A 48 0.44 -6.09 9.81
C VAL A 48 0.31 -6.38 11.30
N ILE A 49 0.19 -5.34 12.13
CA ILE A 49 0.02 -5.48 13.59
C ILE A 49 -1.20 -6.35 13.90
N THR A 50 -2.35 -6.00 13.33
CA THR A 50 -3.62 -6.65 13.67
C THR A 50 -3.68 -8.09 13.15
N LEU A 51 -3.32 -8.32 11.88
CA LEU A 51 -3.43 -9.65 11.27
C LEU A 51 -2.39 -10.62 11.84
N VAL A 52 -1.19 -10.16 12.20
CA VAL A 52 -0.22 -11.01 12.92
C VAL A 52 -0.77 -11.41 14.29
N ARG A 53 -1.42 -10.48 15.00
CA ARG A 53 -2.04 -10.79 16.30
C ARG A 53 -3.21 -11.75 16.17
N VAL A 54 -4.17 -11.44 15.31
CA VAL A 54 -5.46 -12.16 15.22
C VAL A 54 -5.35 -13.44 14.40
N TRP A 55 -4.54 -13.49 13.35
CA TRP A 55 -4.39 -14.69 12.51
C TRP A 55 -3.09 -15.44 12.76
N GLY A 56 -2.02 -14.75 13.15
CA GLY A 56 -0.73 -15.37 13.44
C GLY A 56 -0.70 -16.06 14.80
N TYR A 57 -0.77 -15.29 15.89
CA TYR A 57 -0.69 -15.85 17.24
C TYR A 57 -1.84 -16.80 17.56
N ALA A 58 -3.07 -16.50 17.13
CA ALA A 58 -4.22 -17.35 17.38
C ALA A 58 -4.14 -18.73 16.67
N ASN A 59 -3.38 -18.84 15.58
CA ASN A 59 -3.24 -20.09 14.82
C ASN A 59 -1.82 -20.65 14.85
N ARG A 60 -1.02 -20.28 15.86
CA ARG A 60 0.39 -20.72 15.99
C ARG A 60 0.55 -22.24 15.93
N GLU A 61 -0.39 -22.97 16.50
CA GLU A 61 -0.40 -24.44 16.56
C GLU A 61 -1.07 -25.08 15.34
N ASN A 62 -1.74 -24.30 14.49
CA ASN A 62 -2.34 -24.77 13.25
C ASN A 62 -1.92 -23.93 12.03
N PRO A 63 -0.69 -24.15 11.51
CA PRO A 63 -0.18 -23.45 10.33
C PRO A 63 -0.98 -23.70 9.05
N GLN A 64 -1.84 -24.72 9.02
CA GLN A 64 -2.68 -25.03 7.87
C GLN A 64 -4.03 -24.31 7.89
N SER A 65 -4.34 -23.57 8.97
CA SER A 65 -5.55 -22.78 9.03
C SER A 65 -5.60 -21.77 7.88
N ARG A 66 -6.80 -21.58 7.31
CA ARG A 66 -7.00 -20.68 6.18
C ARG A 66 -6.56 -19.24 6.51
N HIS A 67 -6.88 -18.77 7.72
CA HIS A 67 -6.48 -17.43 8.20
C HIS A 67 -4.97 -17.27 8.29
N TYR A 68 -4.24 -18.28 8.77
CA TYR A 68 -2.77 -18.24 8.80
C TYR A 68 -2.19 -18.18 7.38
N ARG A 69 -2.72 -18.99 6.45
CA ARG A 69 -2.30 -18.93 5.05
C ARG A 69 -2.61 -17.57 4.39
N MET A 70 -3.76 -16.97 4.69
CA MET A 70 -4.10 -15.62 4.24
C MET A 70 -3.14 -14.57 4.80
N LEU A 71 -2.76 -14.68 6.09
CA LEU A 71 -1.75 -13.82 6.69
C LEU A 71 -0.41 -13.95 5.96
N LEU A 72 0.08 -15.18 5.72
CA LEU A 72 1.35 -15.38 5.01
C LEU A 72 1.31 -14.79 3.60
N ASN A 73 0.20 -14.98 2.88
CA ASN A 73 0.00 -14.38 1.56
C ASN A 73 0.01 -12.85 1.62
N PHE A 74 -0.68 -12.26 2.60
CA PHE A 74 -0.65 -10.81 2.83
C PHE A 74 0.75 -10.30 3.16
N LEU A 75 1.52 -11.02 3.97
CA LEU A 75 2.91 -10.64 4.28
C LEU A 75 3.82 -10.72 3.04
N ASP A 76 3.57 -11.61 2.08
CA ASP A 76 4.28 -11.61 0.79
C ASP A 76 3.96 -10.34 -0.04
N LEU A 77 2.73 -9.83 0.01
CA LEU A 77 2.40 -8.51 -0.55
C LEU A 77 3.15 -7.39 0.17
N VAL A 78 3.15 -7.38 1.51
CA VAL A 78 3.85 -6.35 2.31
C VAL A 78 5.35 -6.34 2.02
N ARG A 79 5.98 -7.51 1.86
CA ARG A 79 7.39 -7.63 1.43
C ARG A 79 7.63 -6.97 0.07
N SER A 80 6.71 -7.17 -0.87
CA SER A 80 6.78 -6.54 -2.20
C SER A 80 6.63 -5.01 -2.10
N LEU A 81 5.68 -4.53 -1.30
CA LEU A 81 5.48 -3.10 -1.04
C LEU A 81 6.71 -2.45 -0.40
N HIS A 82 7.39 -3.15 0.51
CA HIS A 82 8.59 -2.64 1.14
C HIS A 82 9.67 -2.26 0.12
N VAL A 83 9.90 -3.09 -0.91
CA VAL A 83 10.85 -2.76 -2.00
C VAL A 83 10.41 -1.52 -2.76
N ILE A 84 9.12 -1.40 -3.10
CA ILE A 84 8.59 -0.22 -3.82
C ILE A 84 8.84 1.08 -3.02
N PHE A 85 8.82 1.00 -1.70
CA PHE A 85 9.02 2.15 -0.82
C PHE A 85 10.49 2.50 -0.55
N LEU A 86 11.45 1.68 -1.02
CA LEU A 86 12.85 2.02 -0.93
C LEU A 86 13.17 3.26 -1.78
N ARG A 87 14.14 4.04 -1.32
CA ARG A 87 14.66 5.21 -2.04
C ARG A 87 15.74 4.86 -3.05
N GLU A 88 16.13 3.59 -3.11
CA GLU A 88 17.16 3.05 -3.97
C GLU A 88 16.69 1.70 -4.50
N THR A 89 17.27 1.27 -5.62
CA THR A 89 16.98 -0.02 -6.24
C THR A 89 18.29 -0.70 -6.60
N SER A 90 18.33 -2.01 -6.43
CA SER A 90 19.45 -2.86 -6.80
C SER A 90 18.92 -4.06 -7.60
N GLU A 91 19.82 -4.84 -8.18
CA GLU A 91 19.43 -6.14 -8.74
C GLU A 91 18.83 -7.06 -7.67
N SER A 92 19.44 -7.10 -6.48
CA SER A 92 18.97 -7.95 -5.39
C SER A 92 17.56 -7.56 -4.90
N SER A 93 17.24 -6.27 -4.78
CA SER A 93 15.91 -5.82 -4.38
C SER A 93 14.86 -6.14 -5.44
N ARG A 94 15.22 -6.03 -6.73
CA ARG A 94 14.35 -6.38 -7.86
C ARG A 94 14.04 -7.88 -7.91
N VAL A 95 15.05 -8.73 -7.74
CA VAL A 95 14.87 -10.20 -7.64
C VAL A 95 13.98 -10.55 -6.45
N TYR A 96 14.21 -9.92 -5.30
CA TYR A 96 13.39 -10.11 -4.11
C TYR A 96 11.93 -9.72 -4.36
N TYR A 97 11.69 -8.55 -4.96
CA TYR A 97 10.35 -8.10 -5.33
C TYR A 97 9.65 -9.08 -6.27
N GLN A 98 10.33 -9.52 -7.34
CA GLN A 98 9.78 -10.47 -8.31
C GLN A 98 9.32 -11.76 -7.63
N ALA A 99 10.15 -12.29 -6.73
CA ALA A 99 9.84 -13.51 -6.00
C ALA A 99 8.63 -13.32 -5.07
N THR A 100 8.56 -12.22 -4.33
CA THR A 100 7.48 -11.98 -3.35
C THR A 100 6.16 -11.65 -4.03
N ILE A 101 6.16 -10.87 -5.12
CA ILE A 101 4.92 -10.51 -5.83
C ILE A 101 4.32 -11.73 -6.53
N LEU A 102 5.15 -12.57 -7.16
CA LEU A 102 4.67 -13.82 -7.78
C LEU A 102 4.11 -14.78 -6.74
N LYS A 103 4.75 -14.90 -5.58
CA LYS A 103 4.27 -15.74 -4.49
C LYS A 103 2.91 -15.25 -3.96
N TYR A 104 2.76 -13.94 -3.78
CA TYR A 104 1.49 -13.33 -3.41
C TYR A 104 0.38 -13.62 -4.45
N LEU A 105 0.64 -13.40 -5.74
CA LEU A 105 -0.38 -13.60 -6.78
C LEU A 105 -0.81 -15.06 -6.92
N ARG A 106 0.13 -16.00 -6.81
CA ARG A 106 -0.19 -17.44 -6.76
C ARG A 106 -1.03 -17.76 -5.53
N GLY A 107 -0.66 -17.24 -4.37
CA GLY A 107 -1.43 -17.45 -3.14
C GLY A 107 -2.83 -16.84 -3.20
N VAL A 108 -3.04 -15.72 -3.92
CA VAL A 108 -4.38 -15.19 -4.20
C VAL A 108 -5.23 -16.22 -4.96
N LEU A 109 -4.71 -16.77 -6.05
CA LEU A 109 -5.43 -17.76 -6.86
C LEU A 109 -5.72 -19.04 -6.08
N GLU A 110 -4.82 -19.46 -5.19
CA GLU A 110 -5.01 -20.66 -4.35
C GLU A 110 -6.02 -20.44 -3.22
N LEU A 111 -5.98 -19.28 -2.54
CA LEU A 111 -6.78 -19.01 -1.34
C LEU A 111 -8.18 -18.49 -1.66
N PHE A 112 -8.37 -17.95 -2.87
CA PHE A 112 -9.61 -17.35 -3.34
C PHE A 112 -9.90 -17.88 -4.75
N PRO A 113 -10.48 -19.10 -4.88
CA PRO A 113 -10.71 -19.74 -6.18
C PRO A 113 -11.55 -18.91 -7.16
N ASP A 114 -12.44 -18.07 -6.64
CA ASP A 114 -13.30 -17.18 -7.43
C ASP A 114 -12.65 -15.82 -7.75
N ALA A 115 -11.42 -15.57 -7.28
CA ALA A 115 -10.75 -14.31 -7.51
C ALA A 115 -10.25 -14.18 -8.95
N VAL A 116 -10.65 -13.09 -9.60
CA VAL A 116 -10.10 -12.68 -10.89
C VAL A 116 -9.01 -11.65 -10.66
N LEU A 117 -7.82 -11.92 -11.18
CA LEU A 117 -6.71 -10.95 -11.13
C LEU A 117 -7.08 -9.73 -11.97
N SER A 118 -7.26 -8.59 -11.29
CA SER A 118 -7.46 -7.30 -11.93
C SER A 118 -6.20 -6.80 -12.66
N SER A 119 -6.36 -5.78 -13.51
CA SER A 119 -5.25 -5.12 -14.21
C SER A 119 -4.15 -4.62 -13.27
N ASN A 120 -4.50 -4.20 -12.04
CA ASN A 120 -3.50 -3.77 -11.06
C ASN A 120 -2.56 -4.91 -10.65
N HIS A 121 -3.05 -6.15 -10.57
CA HIS A 121 -2.20 -7.31 -10.32
C HIS A 121 -1.23 -7.56 -11.47
N HIS A 122 -1.68 -7.36 -12.72
CA HIS A 122 -0.81 -7.44 -13.89
C HIS A 122 0.25 -6.32 -13.88
N LEU A 123 -0.15 -5.08 -13.60
CA LEU A 123 0.75 -3.94 -13.51
C LEU A 123 1.82 -4.15 -12.43
N ALA A 124 1.49 -4.79 -11.31
CA ALA A 124 2.45 -5.12 -10.27
C ALA A 124 3.60 -6.02 -10.77
N LEU A 125 3.38 -6.85 -11.81
CA LEU A 125 4.45 -7.66 -12.40
C LEU A 125 5.46 -6.85 -13.21
N HIS A 126 5.09 -5.66 -13.68
CA HIS A 126 5.98 -4.79 -14.47
C HIS A 126 6.85 -3.87 -13.61
N VAL A 127 6.61 -3.82 -12.30
CA VAL A 127 7.36 -2.95 -11.38
C VAL A 127 8.86 -3.23 -11.40
N VAL A 128 9.30 -4.47 -11.67
CA VAL A 128 10.74 -4.77 -11.79
C VAL A 128 11.37 -4.04 -12.97
N SER A 129 10.71 -4.06 -14.13
CA SER A 129 11.13 -3.33 -15.32
C SER A 129 11.13 -1.83 -15.06
N ASP A 130 10.14 -1.32 -14.34
CA ASP A 130 10.07 0.10 -13.98
C ASP A 130 11.18 0.51 -13.00
N LEU A 131 11.52 -0.37 -12.06
CA LEU A 131 12.61 -0.15 -11.11
C LEU A 131 13.98 -0.16 -11.80
N GLU A 132 14.16 -1.03 -12.78
CA GLU A 132 15.38 -1.12 -13.59
C GLU A 132 15.58 0.10 -14.48
N ASN A 133 14.56 0.44 -15.27
CA ASN A 133 14.71 1.43 -16.34
C ASN A 133 14.59 2.87 -15.85
N MET A 134 13.83 3.10 -14.78
CA MET A 134 13.52 4.45 -14.34
C MET A 134 13.90 4.71 -12.86
N GLY A 135 14.53 3.75 -12.18
CA GLY A 135 14.99 3.89 -10.79
C GLY A 135 13.90 3.66 -9.71
N PRO A 136 14.07 4.18 -8.49
CA PRO A 136 13.14 3.95 -7.38
C PRO A 136 11.82 4.73 -7.53
N GLY A 137 10.71 4.13 -7.10
CA GLY A 137 9.37 4.72 -7.26
C GLY A 137 9.20 6.08 -6.58
N HIS A 138 9.86 6.32 -5.45
CA HIS A 138 9.83 7.59 -4.73
C HIS A 138 10.23 8.78 -5.63
N ALA A 139 11.29 8.62 -6.44
CA ALA A 139 11.82 9.67 -7.31
C ALA A 139 10.86 10.06 -8.44
N ARG A 140 9.91 9.18 -8.78
CA ARG A 140 8.91 9.38 -9.84
C ARG A 140 7.51 9.67 -9.31
N SER A 141 7.37 9.86 -8.01
CA SER A 141 6.07 10.03 -7.38
C SER A 141 5.42 11.37 -7.78
N THR A 142 4.10 11.35 -7.96
CA THR A 142 3.31 12.52 -8.38
C THR A 142 2.98 13.59 -7.33
N PRO A 143 3.20 13.43 -5.99
CA PRO A 143 2.78 14.44 -5.01
C PRO A 143 3.35 15.85 -5.24
N VAL A 144 4.52 15.97 -5.89
CA VAL A 144 5.08 17.27 -6.26
C VAL A 144 4.15 18.01 -7.23
N PHE A 145 3.64 17.31 -8.25
CA PHE A 145 2.73 17.88 -9.25
C PHE A 145 1.35 18.20 -8.66
N GLU A 146 0.85 17.37 -7.74
CA GLU A 146 -0.41 17.62 -7.05
C GLU A 146 -0.35 18.91 -6.20
N ARG A 147 0.77 19.16 -5.52
CA ARG A 147 0.99 20.43 -4.80
C ARG A 147 1.01 21.63 -5.73
N VAL A 148 1.65 21.50 -6.89
CA VAL A 148 1.66 22.57 -7.91
C VAL A 148 0.26 22.81 -8.45
N ASN A 149 -0.52 21.75 -8.71
CA ASN A 149 -1.90 21.88 -9.16
C ASN A 149 -2.76 22.62 -8.14
N HIS A 150 -2.62 22.31 -6.85
CA HIS A 150 -3.34 23.01 -5.79
C HIS A 150 -2.98 24.51 -5.75
N LEU A 151 -1.68 24.84 -5.83
CA LEU A 151 -1.22 26.22 -5.90
C LEU A 151 -1.81 26.96 -7.12
N LEU A 152 -1.86 26.30 -8.27
CA LEU A 152 -2.43 26.87 -9.49
C LEU A 152 -3.95 27.06 -9.41
N GLN A 153 -4.66 26.21 -8.65
CA GLN A 153 -6.09 26.35 -8.39
C GLN A 153 -6.38 27.52 -7.45
N ASP A 154 -5.53 27.74 -6.44
CA ASP A 154 -5.65 28.85 -5.49
C ASP A 154 -5.23 30.21 -6.07
N THR A 155 -4.48 30.21 -7.16
CA THR A 155 -4.05 31.43 -7.83
C THR A 155 -5.25 32.12 -8.50
N LYS A 156 -5.62 33.31 -8.01
CA LYS A 156 -6.69 34.14 -8.61
C LYS A 156 -6.34 34.51 -10.06
N LYS A 157 -6.97 33.85 -11.03
CA LYS A 157 -6.92 34.25 -12.44
C LYS A 157 -8.05 35.24 -12.68
N ASN A 158 -7.73 36.47 -13.07
CA ASN A 158 -8.72 37.49 -13.44
C ASN A 158 -9.38 37.20 -14.81
N GLY A 159 -9.18 36.02 -15.41
CA GLY A 159 -9.83 35.59 -16.65
C GLY A 159 -9.39 36.33 -17.91
N HIS A 160 -8.47 37.29 -17.80
CA HIS A 160 -7.97 38.06 -18.93
C HIS A 160 -6.61 37.52 -19.36
N LEU A 161 -6.47 37.14 -20.63
CA LEU A 161 -5.15 36.91 -21.24
C LEU A 161 -4.38 38.23 -21.24
N GLY A 162 -3.11 38.17 -20.83
CA GLY A 162 -2.25 39.32 -20.59
C GLY A 162 -2.28 40.34 -21.73
N LYS A 163 -2.62 41.59 -21.39
CA LYS A 163 -2.20 42.73 -22.20
C LYS A 163 -0.73 42.97 -21.88
N LEU A 164 0.11 42.84 -22.90
CA LEU A 164 1.46 43.39 -22.86
C LEU A 164 1.31 44.89 -23.05
N ASP A 165 1.81 45.67 -22.10
CA ASP A 165 1.98 47.12 -22.24
C ASP A 165 3.11 47.42 -23.24
#